data_AF-A0A843E587-F1
#
_entry.id   AF-A0A843E587-F1
#
_cell.length_a   1.000
_cell.length_b   1.000
_cell.length_c   1.000
_cell.angle_alpha   90.00
_cell.angle_beta   90.00
_cell.angle_gamma   90.00
#
_symmetry.space_group_name_H-M   'P 1'
#
loop_
_entity.id
_entity.type
_entity.pdbx_description
1 polymer ?
#
loop_
_entity_poly.entity_id
_entity_poly.type
_entity_poly.pdbx_seq_one_letter_code
_entity_poly.pdbx_strand_id
1 'polypeptide(L)'
;MTRKLMFTVDVDRDVNVQIEGSQAAGSLDRGQGTSPRFASTEKGLAILSDMLDDLGIRGTFFIEGRTAETVDCSILSGHCIGFHGYDHEDLTAVDDLRLVMDRGFTAVRDNFSKPVCFRAPYMRTNDSVIDELVRLGIRHDSSVYADPSTQPYNVKGVMEHPVAKGTDD
;
A
#
# COMPACT_ATOMS: atom_id res chain seq x y z
N MET A 1 28.12 -2.07 8.62
CA MET A 1 26.80 -2.02 7.98
C MET A 1 26.20 -0.64 8.22
N THR A 2 25.69 0.00 7.17
CA THR A 2 24.97 1.27 7.31
C THR A 2 23.53 0.96 7.71
N ARG A 3 23.08 1.46 8.86
CA ARG A 3 21.68 1.38 9.27
C ARG A 3 20.85 2.29 8.35
N LYS A 4 19.71 1.81 7.89
CA LYS A 4 18.74 2.59 7.11
C LYS A 4 17.42 2.62 7.87
N LEU A 5 16.76 3.77 7.85
CA LEU A 5 15.40 3.95 8.32
C LEU A 5 14.54 4.25 7.09
N MET A 6 13.42 3.55 6.96
CA MET A 6 12.40 3.86 5.95
C MET A 6 11.11 4.19 6.68
N PHE A 7 10.59 5.39 6.48
CA PHE A 7 9.25 5.74 6.94
C PHE A 7 8.27 5.36 5.84
N THR A 8 7.31 4.49 6.16
CA THR A 8 6.34 3.97 5.19
C THR A 8 4.92 4.19 5.68
N VAL A 9 4.00 4.43 4.75
CA VAL A 9 2.59 4.69 5.04
C VAL A 9 1.74 3.91 4.05
N ASP A 10 0.73 3.23 4.56
CA ASP A 10 -0.31 2.61 3.74
C ASP A 10 -1.47 3.62 3.65
N VAL A 11 -1.79 4.05 2.43
CA VAL A 11 -2.73 5.14 2.17
C VAL A 11 -4.11 4.57 1.89
N ASP A 12 -4.67 4.01 2.95
CA ASP A 12 -5.97 3.35 2.92
C ASP A 12 -7.13 4.35 2.86
N ARG A 13 -8.33 3.83 2.56
CA ARG A 13 -9.59 4.51 2.87
C ARG A 13 -9.73 4.85 4.35
N ASP A 14 -10.60 5.81 4.66
CA ASP A 14 -10.90 6.23 6.02
C ASP A 14 -11.35 5.02 6.87
N VAL A 15 -10.66 4.79 7.99
CA VAL A 15 -10.97 3.72 8.96
C VAL A 15 -11.27 2.39 8.26
N ASN A 16 -10.31 1.96 7.44
CA ASN A 16 -10.36 0.74 6.67
C ASN A 16 -10.73 -0.49 7.52
N VAL A 17 -11.67 -1.29 7.03
CA VAL A 17 -12.10 -2.54 7.68
C VAL A 17 -12.39 -3.61 6.64
N GLN A 18 -11.97 -4.84 6.95
CA GLN A 18 -12.39 -6.01 6.18
C GLN A 18 -13.89 -6.26 6.38
N ILE A 19 -14.64 -6.39 5.29
CA ILE A 19 -16.07 -6.67 5.33
C ILE A 19 -16.31 -8.15 5.07
N GLU A 20 -16.98 -8.83 6.00
CA GLU A 20 -17.31 -10.25 5.86
C GLU A 20 -18.15 -10.49 4.60
N GLY A 21 -17.73 -11.46 3.78
CA GLY A 21 -18.39 -11.79 2.51
C GLY A 21 -18.11 -10.83 1.34
N SER A 22 -17.24 -9.82 1.52
CA SER A 22 -16.83 -8.89 0.47
C SER A 22 -15.36 -9.12 0.08
N GLN A 23 -15.05 -8.99 -1.22
CA GLN A 23 -13.66 -8.92 -1.68
C GLN A 23 -13.01 -7.57 -1.37
N ALA A 24 -13.77 -6.48 -1.49
CA ALA A 24 -13.31 -5.13 -1.17
C ALA A 24 -13.44 -4.83 0.32
N ALA A 25 -12.50 -4.04 0.85
CA ALA A 25 -12.65 -3.46 2.17
C ALA A 25 -13.73 -2.38 2.19
N GLY A 26 -14.18 -2.00 3.38
CA GLY A 26 -15.08 -0.87 3.61
C GLY A 26 -14.45 0.17 4.52
N SER A 27 -15.13 1.29 4.69
CA SER A 27 -14.85 2.18 5.82
C SER A 27 -15.72 1.77 7.01
N LEU A 28 -15.19 1.80 8.23
CA LEU A 28 -15.92 1.42 9.44
C LEU A 28 -17.26 2.17 9.53
N ASP A 29 -18.37 1.43 9.74
CA ASP A 29 -19.68 2.04 9.84
C ASP A 29 -19.78 2.95 11.07
N ARG A 30 -20.16 4.20 10.82
CA ARG A 30 -20.41 5.23 11.85
C ARG A 30 -21.81 5.84 11.68
N GLY A 31 -22.77 5.03 11.23
CA GLY A 31 -24.15 5.43 10.93
C GLY A 31 -24.38 5.87 9.47
N GLN A 32 -23.47 5.49 8.56
CA GLN A 32 -23.52 5.86 7.13
C GLN A 32 -23.23 4.64 6.22
N GLY A 33 -23.22 3.43 6.79
CA GLY A 33 -22.82 2.21 6.08
C GLY A 33 -21.30 2.11 5.91
N THR A 34 -20.88 1.14 5.10
CA THR A 34 -19.48 0.75 4.93
C THR A 34 -18.86 1.18 3.60
N SER A 35 -19.55 2.04 2.84
CA SER A 35 -19.03 2.59 1.59
C SER A 35 -17.68 3.28 1.81
N PRO A 36 -16.75 3.20 0.84
CA PRO A 36 -15.43 3.80 0.96
C PRO A 36 -15.52 5.32 1.13
N ARG A 37 -14.71 5.86 2.04
CA ARG A 37 -14.58 7.30 2.32
C ARG A 37 -13.09 7.66 2.39
N PHE A 38 -12.75 8.91 2.11
CA PHE A 38 -11.35 9.34 1.97
C PHE A 38 -11.06 10.72 2.56
N ALA A 39 -12.06 11.38 3.16
CA ALA A 39 -11.90 12.77 3.62
C ALA A 39 -10.92 12.90 4.79
N SER A 40 -10.77 11.85 5.59
CA SER A 40 -9.80 11.82 6.69
C SER A 40 -8.41 11.47 6.17
N THR A 41 -8.33 10.51 5.24
CA THR A 41 -7.10 10.13 4.52
C THR A 41 -6.50 11.34 3.81
N GLU A 42 -7.27 12.08 3.02
CA GLU A 42 -6.80 13.27 2.30
C GLU A 42 -6.19 14.31 3.25
N LYS A 43 -6.90 14.63 4.35
CA LYS A 43 -6.40 15.58 5.36
C LYS A 43 -5.16 15.09 6.08
N GLY A 44 -5.16 13.81 6.49
CA GLY A 44 -4.03 13.20 7.18
C GLY A 44 -2.79 13.15 6.29
N LEU A 45 -2.98 12.85 5.00
CA LEU A 45 -1.91 12.80 4.02
C LEU A 45 -1.26 14.17 3.82
N ALA A 46 -2.05 15.24 3.71
CA ALA A 46 -1.52 16.60 3.63
C ALA A 46 -0.68 16.98 4.87
N ILE A 47 -1.21 16.75 6.07
CA ILE A 47 -0.49 17.03 7.33
C ILE A 47 0.80 16.23 7.42
N LEU A 48 0.75 14.95 7.06
CA LEU A 48 1.90 14.05 7.16
C LEU A 48 2.98 14.41 6.14
N SER A 49 2.59 14.73 4.91
CA SER A 49 3.52 15.14 3.85
C SER A 49 4.24 16.43 4.23
N ASP A 50 3.50 17.47 4.66
CA ASP A 50 4.07 18.74 5.10
C ASP A 50 5.09 18.54 6.24
N MET A 51 4.73 17.69 7.22
CA MET A 51 5.64 17.38 8.34
C MET A 51 6.91 16.63 7.88
N LEU A 52 6.79 15.68 6.95
CA LEU A 52 7.95 14.96 6.43
C LEU A 52 8.87 15.88 5.63
N ASP A 53 8.30 16.79 4.85
CA ASP A 53 9.04 17.80 4.08
C ASP A 53 9.78 18.78 5.00
N ASP A 54 9.12 19.28 6.05
CA ASP A 54 9.74 20.13 7.07
C ASP A 54 10.93 19.45 7.77
N LEU A 55 10.84 18.13 7.97
CA LEU A 55 11.91 17.32 8.55
C LEU A 55 12.98 16.89 7.52
N GLY A 56 12.76 17.13 6.23
CA GLY A 56 13.63 16.65 5.15
C GLY A 56 13.67 15.12 5.03
N ILE A 57 12.60 14.43 5.45
CA ILE A 57 12.49 12.96 5.44
C ILE A 57 11.72 12.52 4.19
N ARG A 58 12.33 11.66 3.39
CA ARG A 58 11.64 11.03 2.27
C ARG A 58 10.86 9.80 2.73
N GLY A 59 9.53 9.86 2.68
CA GLY A 59 8.63 8.72 2.92
C GLY A 59 8.42 7.80 1.70
N THR A 60 7.84 6.63 1.95
CA THR A 60 7.27 5.73 0.93
C THR A 60 5.80 5.50 1.20
N PHE A 61 4.94 5.75 0.21
CA PHE A 61 3.50 5.67 0.35
C PHE A 61 2.96 4.54 -0.54
N PHE A 62 2.30 3.55 0.07
CA PHE A 62 1.64 2.46 -0.63
C PHE A 62 0.16 2.83 -0.80
N ILE A 63 -0.25 3.15 -2.03
CA ILE A 63 -1.54 3.77 -2.30
C ILE A 63 -2.52 2.74 -2.86
N GLU A 64 -3.73 2.66 -2.30
CA GLU A 64 -4.83 1.92 -2.93
C GLU A 64 -5.18 2.57 -4.28
N GLY A 65 -5.47 1.76 -5.31
CA GLY A 65 -5.90 2.29 -6.60
C GLY A 65 -7.13 3.20 -6.50
N ARG A 66 -8.11 2.88 -5.66
CA ARG A 66 -9.27 3.75 -5.44
C ARG A 66 -8.91 5.06 -4.76
N THR A 67 -7.99 5.04 -3.79
CA THR A 67 -7.47 6.28 -3.18
C THR A 67 -6.81 7.15 -4.25
N ALA A 68 -5.97 6.58 -5.11
CA ALA A 68 -5.29 7.31 -6.18
C ALA A 68 -6.26 7.95 -7.20
N GLU A 69 -7.44 7.36 -7.41
CA GLU A 69 -8.48 7.93 -8.29
C GLU A 69 -9.37 8.97 -7.59
N THR A 70 -9.39 8.99 -6.25
CA THR A 70 -10.35 9.78 -5.47
C THR A 70 -9.72 10.97 -4.76
N VAL A 71 -8.46 10.84 -4.34
CA VAL A 71 -7.72 11.83 -3.54
C VAL A 71 -6.63 12.44 -4.41
N ASP A 72 -6.45 13.77 -4.31
CA ASP A 72 -5.30 14.43 -4.92
C ASP A 72 -4.02 14.08 -4.14
N CYS A 73 -3.27 13.11 -4.65
CA CYS A 73 -2.01 12.70 -4.06
C CYS A 73 -0.83 13.60 -4.46
N SER A 74 -1.01 14.66 -5.26
CA SER A 74 0.08 15.53 -5.78
C SER A 74 1.01 16.09 -4.70
N ILE A 75 0.49 16.26 -3.48
CA ILE A 75 1.24 16.65 -2.28
C ILE A 75 2.38 15.68 -1.96
N LEU A 76 2.31 14.40 -2.39
CA LEU A 76 3.36 13.39 -2.16
C LEU A 76 4.55 13.52 -3.12
N SER A 77 4.62 14.59 -3.90
CA SER A 77 5.73 14.83 -4.83
C SER A 77 7.06 14.80 -4.09
N GLY A 78 8.03 14.03 -4.61
CA GLY A 78 9.33 13.85 -3.95
C GLY A 78 9.41 12.63 -3.03
N HIS A 79 8.28 12.02 -2.65
CA HIS A 79 8.27 10.73 -1.94
C HIS A 79 8.40 9.52 -2.89
N CYS A 80 8.57 8.33 -2.33
CA CYS A 80 8.52 7.07 -3.08
C CYS A 80 7.08 6.53 -3.09
N ILE A 81 6.69 5.89 -4.19
CA ILE A 81 5.30 5.46 -4.39
C ILE A 81 5.26 3.98 -4.73
N GLY A 82 4.44 3.28 -3.95
CA GLY A 82 4.02 1.91 -4.20
C GLY A 82 2.51 1.83 -4.37
N PHE A 83 2.03 0.67 -4.79
CA PHE A 83 0.60 0.39 -4.84
C PHE A 83 0.22 -0.66 -3.79
N HIS A 84 -1.05 -0.62 -3.36
CA HIS A 84 -1.58 -1.38 -2.24
C HIS A 84 -2.92 -2.06 -2.61
N GLY A 85 -2.97 -2.74 -3.76
CA GLY A 85 -4.23 -3.22 -4.33
C GLY A 85 -5.08 -2.10 -4.92
N TYR A 86 -6.37 -2.36 -5.18
CA TYR A 86 -7.29 -1.35 -5.72
C TYR A 86 -8.30 -0.90 -4.67
N ASP A 87 -8.94 -1.85 -3.99
CA ASP A 87 -9.98 -1.63 -2.99
C ASP A 87 -9.62 -2.26 -1.62
N HIS A 88 -8.31 -2.42 -1.37
CA HIS A 88 -7.75 -3.09 -0.19
C HIS A 88 -8.28 -4.53 -0.03
N GLU A 89 -8.28 -5.26 -1.15
CA GLU A 89 -8.73 -6.65 -1.23
C GLU A 89 -7.70 -7.62 -0.63
N ASP A 90 -8.15 -8.73 -0.03
CA ASP A 90 -7.23 -9.84 0.27
C ASP A 90 -6.82 -10.53 -1.04
N LEU A 91 -5.68 -10.12 -1.58
CA LEU A 91 -5.18 -10.56 -2.88
C LEU A 91 -4.90 -12.07 -2.93
N THR A 92 -4.81 -12.75 -1.78
CA THR A 92 -4.66 -14.20 -1.74
C THR A 92 -5.98 -14.95 -1.96
N ALA A 93 -7.11 -14.24 -1.92
CA ALA A 93 -8.47 -14.78 -1.93
C ALA A 93 -9.40 -14.15 -2.97
N VAL A 94 -8.91 -13.24 -3.82
CA VAL A 94 -9.69 -12.67 -4.93
C VAL A 94 -9.88 -13.68 -6.06
N ASP A 95 -11.02 -13.59 -6.75
CA ASP A 95 -11.36 -14.52 -7.85
C ASP A 95 -10.45 -14.33 -9.08
N ASP A 96 -10.14 -13.07 -9.42
CA ASP A 96 -9.28 -12.71 -10.54
C ASP A 96 -8.15 -11.78 -10.05
N LEU A 97 -7.11 -12.38 -9.50
CA LEU A 97 -5.94 -11.69 -8.98
C LEU A 97 -5.32 -10.75 -10.03
N ARG A 98 -5.21 -11.21 -11.28
CA ARG A 98 -4.56 -10.42 -12.33
C ARG A 98 -5.35 -9.16 -12.65
N LEU A 99 -6.66 -9.26 -12.78
CA LEU A 99 -7.53 -8.11 -13.02
C LEU A 99 -7.41 -7.08 -11.90
N VAL A 100 -7.46 -7.52 -10.63
CA VAL A 100 -7.34 -6.64 -9.47
C VAL A 100 -5.97 -5.96 -9.41
N MET A 101 -4.89 -6.72 -9.64
CA MET A 101 -3.52 -6.20 -9.64
C MET A 101 -3.27 -5.21 -10.79
N ASP A 102 -3.72 -5.52 -12.00
CA ASP A 102 -3.61 -4.61 -13.16
C ASP A 102 -4.40 -3.32 -12.91
N ARG A 103 -5.59 -3.42 -12.30
CA ARG A 103 -6.43 -2.25 -11.97
C ARG A 103 -5.77 -1.36 -10.93
N GLY A 104 -5.32 -1.92 -9.81
CA GLY A 104 -4.63 -1.17 -8.75
C GLY A 104 -3.34 -0.50 -9.25
N PHE A 105 -2.50 -1.26 -9.95
CA PHE A 105 -1.27 -0.74 -10.54
C PHE A 105 -1.53 0.39 -11.54
N THR A 106 -2.51 0.21 -12.43
CA THR A 106 -2.86 1.19 -13.46
C THR A 106 -3.40 2.48 -12.85
N ALA A 107 -4.29 2.37 -11.86
CA ALA A 107 -4.84 3.53 -11.16
C ALA A 107 -3.75 4.40 -10.52
N VAL A 108 -2.80 3.78 -9.81
CA VAL A 108 -1.68 4.54 -9.21
C VAL A 108 -0.72 5.09 -10.28
N ARG A 109 -0.43 4.32 -11.33
CA ARG A 109 0.43 4.76 -12.44
C ARG A 109 -0.13 5.99 -13.14
N ASP A 110 -1.41 5.97 -13.48
CA ASP A 110 -2.04 6.98 -14.35
C ASP A 110 -2.36 8.27 -13.60
N ASN A 111 -2.63 8.20 -12.30
CA ASN A 111 -2.91 9.38 -11.47
C ASN A 111 -1.67 9.96 -10.79
N PHE A 112 -0.57 9.20 -10.69
CA PHE A 112 0.61 9.66 -9.95
C PHE A 112 1.94 9.37 -10.64
N SER A 113 2.45 8.15 -10.51
CA SER A 113 3.70 7.73 -11.14
C SER A 113 3.76 6.22 -11.17
N LYS A 114 4.57 5.66 -12.08
CA LYS A 114 4.72 4.21 -12.18
C LYS A 114 5.23 3.63 -10.85
N PRO A 115 4.44 2.78 -10.16
CA PRO A 115 4.86 2.17 -8.90
C PRO A 115 6.09 1.29 -9.11
N VAL A 116 7.01 1.31 -8.13
CA VAL A 116 8.21 0.45 -8.12
C VAL A 116 8.27 -0.47 -6.91
N CYS A 117 7.44 -0.20 -5.90
CA CYS A 117 7.26 -1.02 -4.72
C CYS A 117 5.79 -1.40 -4.51
N PHE A 118 5.57 -2.38 -3.66
CA PHE A 118 4.26 -2.92 -3.32
C PHE A 118 4.23 -3.29 -1.84
N ARG A 119 3.03 -3.25 -1.27
CA ARG A 119 2.69 -3.92 -0.02
C ARG A 119 1.33 -4.59 -0.23
N ALA A 120 1.16 -5.80 0.24
CA ALA A 120 -0.10 -6.50 0.15
C ALA A 120 -1.06 -6.00 1.24
N PRO A 121 -2.33 -5.71 0.90
CA PRO A 121 -3.37 -5.50 1.90
C PRO A 121 -3.37 -6.60 2.96
N TYR A 122 -3.59 -6.19 4.22
CA TYR A 122 -3.58 -7.09 5.39
C TYR A 122 -2.25 -7.84 5.61
N MET A 123 -1.15 -7.44 4.95
CA MET A 123 0.14 -8.13 5.00
C MET A 123 0.02 -9.61 4.59
N ARG A 124 -0.91 -9.92 3.67
CA ARG A 124 -1.17 -11.27 3.16
C ARG A 124 -0.69 -11.40 1.72
N THR A 125 0.32 -12.23 1.53
CA THR A 125 0.88 -12.53 0.20
C THR A 125 1.07 -14.03 0.02
N ASN A 126 1.16 -14.48 -1.23
CA ASN A 126 1.43 -15.85 -1.61
C ASN A 126 2.23 -15.89 -2.94
N ASP A 127 2.61 -17.08 -3.39
CA ASP A 127 3.42 -17.24 -4.61
C ASP A 127 2.79 -16.61 -5.86
N SER A 128 1.46 -16.67 -5.99
CA SER A 128 0.73 -16.10 -7.12
C SER A 128 0.76 -14.57 -7.10
N VAL A 129 0.65 -13.95 -5.91
CA VAL A 129 0.81 -12.50 -5.76
C VAL A 129 2.23 -12.09 -6.18
N ILE A 130 3.27 -12.80 -5.71
CA ILE A 130 4.65 -12.50 -6.09
C ILE A 130 4.89 -12.65 -7.61
N ASP A 131 4.31 -13.67 -8.25
CA ASP A 131 4.41 -13.84 -9.71
C ASP A 131 3.80 -12.64 -10.47
N GLU A 132 2.69 -12.09 -9.97
CA GLU A 132 2.10 -10.88 -10.53
C GLU A 132 2.97 -9.62 -10.29
N LEU A 133 3.64 -9.51 -9.14
CA LEU A 133 4.61 -8.43 -8.89
C LEU A 133 5.76 -8.46 -9.90
N VAL A 134 6.31 -9.65 -10.16
CA VAL A 134 7.36 -9.86 -11.18
C VAL A 134 6.85 -9.43 -12.55
N ARG A 135 5.63 -9.84 -12.94
CA ARG A 135 5.00 -9.48 -14.22
C ARG A 135 4.83 -7.97 -14.38
N LEU A 136 4.40 -7.28 -13.32
CA LEU A 136 4.20 -5.82 -13.31
C LEU A 136 5.52 -5.04 -13.28
N GLY A 137 6.66 -5.73 -13.06
CA GLY A 137 7.98 -5.12 -12.97
C GLY A 137 8.24 -4.42 -11.64
N ILE A 138 7.54 -4.84 -10.58
CA ILE A 138 7.75 -4.38 -9.21
C ILE A 138 9.05 -4.99 -8.69
N ARG A 139 9.87 -4.17 -8.02
CA ARG A 139 11.21 -4.58 -7.57
C ARG A 139 11.32 -4.72 -6.06
N HIS A 140 10.37 -4.15 -5.33
CA HIS A 140 10.39 -4.11 -3.88
C HIS A 140 9.02 -4.51 -3.33
N ASP A 141 9.01 -5.46 -2.42
CA ASP A 141 7.85 -5.86 -1.63
C ASP A 141 8.13 -5.53 -0.15
N SER A 142 7.08 -5.31 0.63
CA SER A 142 7.16 -5.07 2.08
C SER A 142 5.91 -5.62 2.75
N SER A 143 5.60 -6.89 2.47
CA SER A 143 4.34 -7.56 2.84
C SER A 143 4.49 -8.57 3.98
N VAL A 144 5.71 -8.86 4.44
CA VAL A 144 5.97 -9.93 5.40
C VAL A 144 6.41 -9.36 6.75
N TYR A 145 5.69 -9.74 7.81
CA TYR A 145 6.20 -9.52 9.17
C TYR A 145 7.35 -10.48 9.50
N ALA A 146 8.41 -9.93 10.09
CA ALA A 146 9.55 -10.72 10.53
C ALA A 146 10.15 -10.17 11.84
N ASP A 147 11.14 -10.90 12.37
CA ASP A 147 11.98 -10.41 13.46
C ASP A 147 12.71 -9.13 13.02
N PRO A 148 12.85 -8.09 13.88
CA PRO A 148 13.50 -6.83 13.53
C PRO A 148 14.96 -6.96 13.04
N SER A 149 15.63 -8.07 13.34
CA SER A 149 16.99 -8.36 12.85
C SER A 149 17.02 -8.92 11.41
N THR A 150 15.87 -9.33 10.87
CA THR A 150 15.74 -9.89 9.53
C THR A 150 16.16 -8.86 8.49
N GLN A 151 17.14 -9.24 7.67
CA GLN A 151 17.61 -8.40 6.56
C GLN A 151 16.72 -8.59 5.34
N PRO A 152 16.62 -7.58 4.45
CA PRO A 152 15.95 -7.73 3.16
C PRO A 152 16.49 -8.92 2.37
N TYR A 153 15.60 -9.64 1.69
CA TYR A 153 15.93 -10.85 0.92
C TYR A 153 15.18 -10.90 -0.41
N ASN A 154 15.70 -11.69 -1.35
CA ASN A 154 15.10 -11.78 -2.68
C ASN A 154 14.11 -12.95 -2.78
N VAL A 155 12.95 -12.70 -3.36
CA VAL A 155 11.93 -13.69 -3.72
C VAL A 155 11.61 -13.53 -5.20
N LYS A 156 12.02 -14.51 -6.03
CA LYS A 156 11.78 -14.51 -7.49
C LYS A 156 12.19 -13.22 -8.21
N GLY A 157 13.22 -12.52 -7.74
CA GLY A 157 13.68 -11.24 -8.31
C GLY A 157 13.10 -10.00 -7.64
N VAL A 158 12.10 -10.12 -6.78
CA VAL A 158 11.54 -9.04 -5.96
C VAL A 158 12.29 -8.98 -4.63
N MET A 159 12.77 -7.81 -4.22
CA MET A 159 13.41 -7.63 -2.92
C MET A 159 12.34 -7.38 -1.85
N GLU A 160 12.15 -8.35 -0.95
CA GLU A 160 11.31 -8.19 0.23
C GLU A 160 12.03 -7.37 1.29
N HIS A 161 11.36 -6.35 1.81
CA HIS A 161 11.76 -5.54 2.96
C HIS A 161 10.81 -5.84 4.11
N PRO A 162 11.17 -6.80 4.99
CA PRO A 162 10.27 -7.26 6.04
C PRO A 162 9.92 -6.16 7.03
N VAL A 163 8.67 -6.19 7.48
CA VAL A 163 8.17 -5.28 8.52
C VAL A 163 8.44 -5.90 9.87
N ALA A 164 9.05 -5.15 10.78
CA ALA A 164 9.23 -5.60 12.15
C ALA A 164 7.86 -5.81 12.79
N LYS A 165 7.58 -7.01 13.31
CA LYS A 165 6.31 -7.28 14.00
C LYS A 165 6.22 -6.46 15.30
N GLY A 166 5.57 -5.30 15.24
CA GLY A 166 5.22 -4.44 16.37
C GLY A 166 3.71 -4.38 16.60
N THR A 167 3.25 -3.44 17.42
CA THR A 167 1.88 -2.93 17.32
C THR A 167 1.86 -2.01 16.10
N ASP A 168 1.30 -2.48 14.99
CA ASP A 168 0.82 -1.56 13.95
C ASP A 168 -0.40 -0.83 14.53
N ASP A 169 -0.35 0.50 14.50
CA ASP A 169 -1.40 1.39 15.02
C ASP A 169 -2.54 1.59 14.00
#